data_AF-A0A9P7NCH6-F1
#
_entry.id   AF-A0A9P7NCH6-F1
#
_cell.length_a   1.000
_cell.length_b   1.000
_cell.length_c   1.000
_cell.angle_alpha   90.00
_cell.angle_beta   90.00
_cell.angle_gamma   90.00
#
_symmetry.space_group_name_H-M   'P 1'
#
loop_
_entity.id
_entity.type
_entity.pdbx_description
1 polymer ?
#
loop_
_entity_poly.entity_id
_entity_poly.type
_entity_poly.pdbx_seq_one_letter_code
_entity_poly.pdbx_strand_id
1 'polypeptide(L)'
;MAHLKEVAEYAKRFGVTTKIYINPLNSIKESFYAGGILFSCLYDKKVKDVFAAGGRYDHLIKEQRLKTGGSYEERHAVGFSLAWERLARVSKTGAKSFFKKQETDSSVIFTERRCDVLVASFDMTILRSTGIEILQLLWDHDISAEMAKDARSPEDLLSKYRDENYSWIIVVKPESMLKIKTMSRKDVPDVDLPQYQLMAWLRPELKERDARAFSKLRSSASQALESMGLGQSEDRQEQDVRVLVAGTKSKKFNRRQVVDQAQLSAANLVRSFLDGPILAIETTDQVMELLRETSLSDHESWKRAEHAVTMNEKKYVRELHVQLDTWRSLYEKRAKSKHAFIYNFRTGTCVYYDLSA
;
A
#
# COMPACT_ATOMS: atom_id res chain seq x y z
N MET A 1 4.06 27.12 -31.98
CA MET A 1 3.57 25.86 -32.61
C MET A 1 4.51 24.68 -32.40
N ALA A 2 5.82 24.78 -32.68
CA ALA A 2 6.76 23.67 -32.49
C ALA A 2 6.72 23.07 -31.06
N HIS A 3 6.77 23.91 -30.03
CA HIS A 3 6.71 23.48 -28.63
C HIS A 3 5.41 22.74 -28.27
N LEU A 4 4.25 23.14 -28.81
CA LEU A 4 2.99 22.41 -28.59
C LEU A 4 3.01 21.02 -29.20
N LYS A 5 3.63 20.87 -30.37
CA LYS A 5 3.79 19.57 -31.03
C LYS A 5 4.70 18.65 -30.22
N GLU A 6 5.79 19.19 -29.70
CA GLU A 6 6.72 18.46 -28.83
C GLU A 6 6.05 18.00 -27.53
N VAL A 7 5.29 18.88 -26.86
CA VAL A 7 4.53 18.52 -25.66
C VAL A 7 3.49 17.44 -25.96
N ALA A 8 2.77 17.53 -27.08
CA ALA A 8 1.82 16.50 -27.48
C ALA A 8 2.49 15.15 -27.77
N GLU A 9 3.68 15.17 -28.37
CA GLU A 9 4.47 13.97 -28.62
C GLU A 9 4.96 13.33 -27.33
N TYR A 10 5.49 14.12 -26.38
CA TYR A 10 5.89 13.62 -25.06
C TYR A 10 4.69 13.08 -24.28
N ALA A 11 3.53 13.75 -24.29
CA ALA A 11 2.33 13.26 -23.63
C ALA A 11 1.93 11.87 -24.17
N LYS A 12 1.99 11.68 -25.49
CA LYS A 12 1.75 10.37 -26.12
C LYS A 12 2.80 9.33 -25.68
N ARG A 13 4.08 9.70 -25.66
CA ARG A 13 5.18 8.84 -25.18
C ARG A 13 5.09 8.54 -23.68
N PHE A 14 4.36 9.32 -22.88
CA PHE A 14 4.09 9.01 -21.47
C PHE A 14 2.79 8.21 -21.28
N GLY A 15 2.13 7.78 -22.36
CA GLY A 15 0.93 6.96 -22.28
C GLY A 15 -0.35 7.75 -21.99
N VAL A 16 -0.34 9.07 -22.17
CA VAL A 16 -1.56 9.88 -22.04
C VAL A 16 -2.53 9.50 -23.18
N THR A 17 -3.59 8.79 -22.82
CA THR A 17 -4.63 8.31 -23.77
C THR A 17 -5.74 9.34 -23.99
N THR A 18 -5.81 10.38 -23.16
CA THR A 18 -6.83 11.42 -23.27
C THR A 18 -6.60 12.28 -24.50
N LYS A 19 -7.71 12.70 -25.15
CA LYS A 19 -7.65 13.56 -26.32
C LYS A 19 -7.14 14.96 -25.93
N ILE A 20 -6.07 15.41 -26.59
CA ILE A 20 -5.53 16.76 -26.43
C ILE A 20 -6.11 17.65 -27.52
N TYR A 21 -6.84 18.69 -27.12
CA TYR A 21 -7.39 19.69 -28.02
C TYR A 21 -6.59 20.99 -27.92
N ILE A 22 -6.21 21.55 -29.06
CA ILE A 22 -5.60 22.88 -29.12
C ILE A 22 -6.74 23.91 -29.18
N ASN A 23 -6.87 24.71 -28.13
CA ASN A 23 -7.84 25.80 -28.07
C ASN A 23 -7.11 27.14 -27.97
N PRO A 24 -6.92 27.87 -29.08
CA PRO A 24 -6.21 29.15 -29.10
C PRO A 24 -6.87 30.24 -28.24
N LEU A 25 -8.16 30.11 -27.93
CA LEU A 25 -8.95 31.11 -27.20
C LEU A 25 -9.05 30.81 -25.69
N ASN A 26 -8.31 29.83 -25.19
CA ASN A 26 -8.30 29.54 -23.76
C ASN A 26 -7.46 30.59 -23.02
N SER A 27 -8.09 31.38 -22.14
CA SER A 27 -7.47 32.54 -21.48
C SER A 27 -7.55 32.52 -19.94
N ILE A 28 -7.60 31.32 -19.34
CA ILE A 28 -7.61 31.19 -17.87
C ILE A 28 -6.34 31.81 -17.27
N LYS A 29 -6.49 32.96 -16.58
CA LYS A 29 -5.40 33.72 -15.96
C LYS A 29 -4.21 33.93 -16.90
N GLU A 30 -4.48 34.34 -18.14
CA GLU A 30 -3.50 34.47 -19.22
C GLU A 30 -2.21 35.20 -18.81
N SER A 31 -2.31 36.28 -18.03
CA SER A 31 -1.16 37.06 -17.56
C SER A 31 -0.11 36.22 -16.84
N PHE A 32 -0.50 35.14 -16.16
CA PHE A 32 0.44 34.28 -15.44
C PHE A 32 1.26 33.40 -16.39
N TYR A 33 0.67 33.03 -17.52
CA TYR A 33 1.23 32.07 -18.46
C TYR A 33 1.76 32.73 -19.73
N ALA A 34 1.95 34.05 -19.71
CA ALA A 34 2.48 34.80 -20.84
C ALA A 34 3.82 34.21 -21.32
N GLY A 35 3.92 33.92 -22.62
CA GLY A 35 5.09 33.27 -23.23
C GLY A 35 5.23 31.77 -22.94
N GLY A 36 4.30 31.18 -22.18
CA GLY A 36 4.27 29.75 -21.85
C GLY A 36 3.14 28.98 -22.54
N ILE A 37 2.94 27.73 -22.10
CA ILE A 37 1.78 26.91 -22.49
C ILE A 37 0.79 26.95 -21.33
N LEU A 38 -0.49 27.17 -21.65
CA LEU A 38 -1.64 26.96 -20.77
C LEU A 38 -2.34 25.66 -21.15
N PHE A 39 -2.74 24.87 -20.16
CA PHE A 39 -3.59 23.71 -20.34
C PHE A 39 -4.73 23.70 -19.32
N SER A 40 -5.82 23.04 -19.70
CA SER A 40 -6.98 22.82 -18.82
C SER A 40 -7.52 21.43 -19.05
N CYS A 41 -7.74 20.70 -17.96
CA CYS A 41 -8.39 19.39 -17.96
C CYS A 41 -9.88 19.59 -17.70
N LEU A 42 -10.70 19.00 -18.57
CA LEU A 42 -12.14 19.21 -18.60
C LEU A 42 -12.89 17.88 -18.61
N TYR A 43 -14.01 17.84 -17.90
CA TYR A 43 -15.00 16.77 -18.04
C TYR A 43 -15.85 17.05 -19.27
N ASP A 44 -15.81 16.13 -20.23
CA ASP A 44 -16.64 16.20 -21.43
C ASP A 44 -18.05 15.63 -21.13
N LYS A 45 -18.84 16.43 -20.39
CA LYS A 45 -20.25 16.17 -20.10
C LYS A 45 -21.12 17.15 -20.90
N LYS A 46 -22.45 17.12 -20.72
CA LYS A 46 -23.39 18.11 -21.31
C LYS A 46 -22.94 19.56 -21.11
N VAL A 47 -22.23 19.84 -20.02
CA VAL A 47 -21.52 21.09 -19.77
C VAL A 47 -20.04 20.77 -19.60
N LYS A 48 -19.18 21.46 -20.35
CA LYS A 48 -17.73 21.37 -20.20
C LYS A 48 -17.32 22.01 -18.89
N ASP A 49 -16.67 21.24 -18.05
CA ASP A 49 -16.36 21.63 -16.68
C ASP A 49 -14.88 21.40 -16.37
N VAL A 50 -14.18 22.47 -16.00
CA VAL A 50 -12.73 22.47 -15.76
C VAL A 50 -12.45 22.00 -14.33
N PHE A 51 -11.69 20.91 -14.19
CA PHE A 51 -11.31 20.36 -12.89
C PHE A 51 -9.83 20.54 -12.56
N ALA A 52 -8.99 20.81 -13.56
CA ALA A 52 -7.63 21.24 -13.37
C ALA A 52 -7.22 22.24 -14.45
N ALA A 53 -6.39 23.22 -14.10
CA ALA A 53 -5.82 24.16 -15.05
C ALA A 53 -4.41 24.55 -14.60
N GLY A 54 -3.51 24.74 -15.55
CA GLY A 54 -2.12 24.99 -15.25
C GLY A 54 -1.35 25.38 -16.48
N GLY A 55 -0.05 25.58 -16.30
CA GLY A 55 0.80 26.01 -17.38
C GLY A 55 2.20 26.37 -16.93
N ARG A 56 2.99 26.85 -17.89
CA ARG A 56 4.33 27.39 -17.66
C ARG A 56 4.23 28.88 -17.35
N TYR A 57 4.72 29.32 -16.20
CA TYR A 57 4.52 30.67 -15.65
C TYR A 57 5.85 31.39 -15.35
N ASP A 58 6.83 31.23 -16.22
CA ASP A 58 8.14 31.87 -16.12
C ASP A 58 8.02 33.41 -16.03
N HIS A 59 7.07 34.00 -16.76
CA HIS A 59 6.84 35.44 -16.78
C HIS A 59 6.42 35.96 -15.40
N LEU A 60 5.50 35.28 -14.73
CA LEU A 60 5.04 35.65 -13.39
C LEU A 60 6.20 35.69 -12.38
N ILE A 61 7.14 34.74 -12.46
CA ILE A 61 8.33 34.73 -11.59
C ILE A 61 9.23 35.93 -11.90
N LYS A 62 9.38 36.29 -13.18
CA LYS A 62 10.19 37.45 -13.59
C LYS A 62 9.58 38.76 -13.11
N GLU A 63 8.26 38.94 -13.21
CA GLU A 63 7.56 40.15 -12.77
C GLU A 63 7.63 40.36 -11.26
N GLN A 64 7.49 39.28 -10.48
CA GLN A 64 7.47 39.34 -9.01
C GLN A 64 8.88 39.39 -8.39
N ARG A 65 9.94 39.36 -9.19
CA ARG A 65 11.32 39.35 -8.70
C ARG A 65 11.82 40.77 -8.43
N LEU A 66 12.35 40.99 -7.22
CA LEU A 66 13.03 42.23 -6.85
C LEU A 66 14.29 42.45 -7.71
N LYS A 67 14.42 43.64 -8.31
CA LYS A 67 15.53 44.02 -9.20
C LYS A 67 16.76 44.43 -8.38
N THR A 68 17.41 43.49 -7.69
CA THR A 68 18.58 43.77 -6.83
C THR A 68 19.89 43.27 -7.47
N GLY A 69 20.66 44.19 -8.05
CA GLY A 69 21.77 43.97 -8.99
C GLY A 69 22.73 42.79 -8.68
N GLY A 70 22.66 41.74 -9.51
CA GLY A 70 23.59 40.62 -9.55
C GLY A 70 23.46 39.85 -10.88
N SER A 71 24.40 38.96 -11.19
CA SER A 71 24.24 38.02 -12.31
C SER A 71 23.09 37.07 -12.00
N TYR A 72 22.05 37.02 -12.83
CA TYR A 72 20.83 36.28 -12.53
C TYR A 72 20.67 35.06 -13.42
N GLU A 73 20.47 33.91 -12.80
CA GLU A 73 19.93 32.74 -13.47
C GLU A 73 18.43 32.89 -13.71
N GLU A 74 18.02 32.56 -14.94
CA GLU A 74 16.63 32.48 -15.36
C GLU A 74 15.94 31.30 -14.65
N ARG A 75 14.76 31.56 -14.06
CA ARG A 75 13.98 30.52 -13.38
C ARG A 75 12.79 30.15 -14.25
N HIS A 76 12.66 28.86 -14.50
CA HIS A 76 11.54 28.29 -15.24
C HIS A 76 10.64 27.51 -14.28
N ALA A 77 9.33 27.65 -14.44
CA ALA A 77 8.38 26.95 -13.60
C ALA A 77 7.14 26.54 -14.38
N VAL A 78 6.67 25.34 -14.06
CA VAL A 78 5.43 24.76 -14.57
C VAL A 78 4.67 24.18 -13.39
N GLY A 79 3.36 24.27 -13.44
CA GLY A 79 2.51 23.81 -12.36
C GLY A 79 1.04 23.91 -12.73
N PHE A 80 0.19 23.34 -11.89
CA PHE A 80 -1.24 23.31 -12.11
C PHE A 80 -2.00 23.36 -10.79
N SER A 81 -3.22 23.83 -10.88
CA SER A 81 -4.20 23.77 -9.81
C SER A 81 -5.16 22.64 -10.10
N LEU A 82 -5.38 21.78 -9.10
CA LEU A 82 -6.35 20.69 -9.12
C LEU A 82 -7.47 21.03 -8.14
N ALA A 83 -8.72 21.03 -8.61
CA ALA A 83 -9.90 21.19 -7.76
C ALA A 83 -10.17 19.88 -6.99
N TRP A 84 -9.23 19.48 -6.13
CA TRP A 84 -9.22 18.19 -5.43
C TRP A 84 -10.45 17.99 -4.55
N GLU A 85 -11.05 19.06 -4.02
CA GLU A 85 -12.32 19.01 -3.27
C GLU A 85 -13.46 18.35 -4.05
N ARG A 86 -13.43 18.44 -5.39
CA ARG A 86 -14.43 17.80 -6.26
C ARG A 86 -14.17 16.29 -6.42
N LEU A 87 -12.91 15.86 -6.32
CA LEU A 87 -12.50 14.46 -6.30
C LEU A 87 -12.75 13.83 -4.91
N ALA A 88 -12.55 14.60 -3.85
CA ALA A 88 -12.75 14.16 -2.46
C ALA A 88 -14.22 14.02 -2.06
N ARG A 89 -15.17 14.46 -2.91
CA ARG A 89 -16.58 14.11 -2.77
C ARG A 89 -16.76 12.63 -3.10
N VAL A 90 -16.41 11.77 -2.14
CA VAL A 90 -16.93 10.41 -2.07
C VAL A 90 -18.44 10.55 -2.22
N SER A 91 -19.00 9.88 -3.22
CA SER A 91 -20.44 9.81 -3.40
C SER A 91 -21.06 9.33 -2.09
N LYS A 92 -21.65 10.24 -1.31
CA LYS A 92 -22.64 9.88 -0.28
C LYS A 92 -23.92 9.44 -1.00
N THR A 93 -23.82 8.42 -1.83
CA THR A 93 -24.97 7.67 -2.31
C THR A 93 -25.18 6.52 -1.35
N GLY A 94 -25.98 6.79 -0.32
CA GLY A 94 -26.85 5.78 0.28
C GLY A 94 -26.23 4.75 1.22
N ALA A 95 -25.50 5.17 2.26
CA ALA A 95 -25.44 4.38 3.49
C ALA A 95 -25.23 5.31 4.68
N LYS A 96 -26.28 5.51 5.47
CA LYS A 96 -26.14 6.04 6.83
C LYS A 96 -25.46 4.94 7.65
N SER A 97 -24.14 4.95 7.76
CA SER A 97 -23.46 4.24 8.84
C SER A 97 -22.86 5.28 9.79
N PHE A 98 -23.49 5.37 10.96
CA PHE A 98 -22.92 5.98 12.15
C PHE A 98 -21.84 5.04 12.64
N PHE A 99 -20.61 5.21 12.18
CA PHE A 99 -19.46 4.69 12.91
C PHE A 99 -18.45 5.82 13.08
N LYS A 100 -18.24 6.14 14.36
CA LYS A 100 -17.16 6.97 14.88
C LYS A 100 -15.88 6.57 14.15
N LYS A 101 -15.35 7.51 13.37
CA LYS A 101 -14.07 7.40 12.68
C LYS A 101 -13.00 7.25 13.77
N GLN A 102 -12.64 6.01 14.10
CA GLN A 102 -11.39 5.73 14.76
C GLN A 102 -10.34 6.16 13.75
N GLU A 103 -9.62 7.24 14.04
CA GLU A 103 -8.39 7.60 13.34
C GLU A 103 -7.45 6.40 13.50
N THR A 104 -7.52 5.47 12.56
CA THR A 104 -6.35 4.69 12.24
C THR A 104 -5.30 5.69 11.80
N ASP A 105 -4.22 5.74 12.56
CA ASP A 105 -3.00 6.48 12.26
C ASP A 105 -2.54 6.12 10.84
N SER A 106 -3.07 6.88 9.87
CA SER A 106 -2.67 6.83 8.47
C SER A 106 -1.21 7.26 8.29
N SER A 107 -0.60 7.79 9.36
CA SER A 107 0.81 8.15 9.49
C SER A 107 1.77 6.97 9.31
N VAL A 108 1.34 5.72 9.53
CA VAL A 108 2.24 4.54 9.40
C VAL A 108 2.23 3.94 7.99
N ILE A 109 1.29 4.35 7.11
CA ILE A 109 1.15 3.79 5.75
C ILE A 109 1.95 4.60 4.71
N PHE A 110 2.28 5.86 5.02
CA PHE A 110 3.13 6.66 4.14
C PHE A 110 4.58 6.32 4.40
N THR A 111 5.14 5.42 3.60
CA THR A 111 6.58 5.44 3.38
C THR A 111 6.92 6.82 2.81
N GLU A 112 7.85 7.55 3.43
CA GLU A 112 8.35 8.87 2.97
C GLU A 112 9.08 8.81 1.61
N ARG A 113 8.85 7.75 0.81
CA ARG A 113 9.56 7.52 -0.43
C ARG A 113 8.77 8.11 -1.57
N ARG A 114 9.44 9.00 -2.31
CA ARG A 114 8.90 9.66 -3.49
C ARG A 114 8.54 8.67 -4.60
N CYS A 115 9.46 7.74 -4.92
CA CYS A 115 9.29 6.67 -5.92
C CYS A 115 10.20 5.48 -5.56
N ASP A 116 9.90 4.30 -6.10
CA ASP A 116 10.76 3.11 -5.92
C ASP A 116 11.99 3.15 -6.83
N VAL A 117 11.84 3.65 -8.05
CA VAL A 117 12.86 3.60 -9.10
C VAL A 117 13.17 4.99 -9.65
N LEU A 118 14.46 5.33 -9.74
CA LEU A 118 14.93 6.49 -10.49
C LEU A 118 15.54 6.03 -11.83
N VAL A 119 14.98 6.49 -12.94
CA VAL A 119 15.50 6.21 -14.29
C VAL A 119 16.40 7.38 -14.72
N ALA A 120 17.67 7.11 -14.98
CA ALA A 120 18.69 8.10 -15.32
C ALA A 120 19.44 7.73 -16.60
N SER A 121 20.07 8.71 -17.24
CA SER A 121 21.09 8.48 -18.26
C SER A 121 22.05 9.67 -18.26
N PHE A 122 23.30 9.43 -18.64
CA PHE A 122 24.28 10.50 -18.89
C PHE A 122 24.19 11.05 -20.31
N ASP A 123 23.35 10.44 -21.16
CA ASP A 123 22.97 10.95 -22.47
C ASP A 123 21.51 11.43 -22.42
N MET A 124 21.34 12.74 -22.62
CA MET A 124 20.03 13.39 -22.59
C MET A 124 19.10 12.92 -23.71
N THR A 125 19.66 12.49 -24.85
CA THR A 125 18.88 11.99 -25.98
C THR A 125 18.28 10.63 -25.66
N ILE A 126 19.08 9.74 -25.06
CA ILE A 126 18.66 8.42 -24.59
C ILE A 126 17.64 8.55 -23.46
N LEU A 127 17.86 9.48 -22.52
CA LEU A 127 16.90 9.72 -21.43
C LEU A 127 15.53 10.14 -21.95
N ARG A 128 15.50 11.02 -22.96
CA ARG A 128 14.27 11.53 -23.59
C ARG A 128 13.63 10.57 -24.61
N SER A 129 14.28 9.46 -24.94
CA SER A 129 13.72 8.38 -25.76
C SER A 129 13.52 7.12 -24.92
N THR A 130 14.52 6.26 -24.83
CA THR A 130 14.49 4.98 -24.11
C THR A 130 14.17 5.13 -22.63
N GLY A 131 14.60 6.22 -21.98
CA GLY A 131 14.24 6.49 -20.58
C GLY A 131 12.72 6.61 -20.37
N ILE A 132 12.02 7.20 -21.34
CA ILE A 132 10.55 7.32 -21.29
C ILE A 132 9.88 5.97 -21.53
N GLU A 133 10.38 5.16 -22.46
CA GLU A 133 9.88 3.80 -22.70
C GLU A 133 10.01 2.92 -21.45
N ILE A 134 11.12 3.05 -20.72
CA ILE A 134 11.33 2.34 -19.45
C ILE A 134 10.36 2.84 -18.39
N LEU A 135 10.11 4.16 -18.29
CA LEU A 135 9.12 4.69 -17.36
C LEU A 135 7.72 4.15 -17.64
N GLN A 136 7.30 4.12 -18.91
CA GLN A 136 6.04 3.51 -19.29
C GLN A 136 5.99 2.03 -18.88
N LEU A 137 7.03 1.26 -19.20
CA LEU A 137 7.11 -0.17 -18.85
C LEU A 137 6.98 -0.41 -17.34
N LEU A 138 7.58 0.46 -16.52
CA LEU A 138 7.48 0.39 -15.07
C LEU A 138 6.07 0.76 -14.57
N TRP A 139 5.49 1.85 -15.08
CA TRP A 139 4.14 2.28 -14.72
C TRP A 139 3.05 1.29 -15.16
N ASP A 140 3.18 0.68 -16.34
CA ASP A 140 2.30 -0.38 -16.85
C ASP A 140 2.35 -1.66 -15.98
N HIS A 141 3.33 -1.75 -15.08
CA HIS A 141 3.50 -2.82 -14.11
C HIS A 141 3.32 -2.35 -12.66
N ASP A 142 2.67 -1.20 -12.46
CA ASP A 142 2.36 -0.61 -11.15
C ASP A 142 3.60 -0.33 -10.29
N ILE A 143 4.74 -0.04 -10.91
CA ILE A 143 5.99 0.29 -10.23
C ILE A 143 6.16 1.81 -10.22
N SER A 144 6.27 2.40 -9.02
CA SER A 144 6.47 3.84 -8.87
C SER A 144 7.87 4.23 -9.36
N ALA A 145 7.93 4.99 -10.45
CA ALA A 145 9.19 5.40 -11.06
C ALA A 145 9.16 6.87 -11.51
N GLU A 146 10.31 7.52 -11.49
CA GLU A 146 10.48 8.86 -12.05
C GLU A 146 11.79 9.03 -12.83
N MET A 147 11.85 10.08 -13.64
CA MET A 147 13.02 10.42 -14.45
C MET A 147 13.99 11.30 -13.67
N ALA A 148 15.29 11.04 -13.82
CA ALA A 148 16.33 11.88 -13.26
C ALA A 148 16.45 13.23 -13.98
N LYS A 149 16.90 14.24 -13.25
CA LYS A 149 17.44 15.49 -13.79
C LYS A 149 18.73 15.19 -14.57
N ASP A 150 19.02 16.05 -15.53
CA ASP A 150 20.26 15.98 -16.31
C ASP A 150 21.47 15.88 -15.36
N ALA A 151 22.23 14.80 -15.47
CA ALA A 151 23.42 14.54 -14.68
C ALA A 151 24.57 14.18 -15.61
N ARG A 152 25.78 14.62 -15.27
CA ARG A 152 26.98 14.41 -16.10
C ARG A 152 27.85 13.24 -15.65
N SER A 153 27.68 12.79 -14.40
CA SER A 153 28.40 11.66 -13.84
C SER A 153 27.57 10.94 -12.76
N PRO A 154 27.95 9.71 -12.38
CA PRO A 154 27.30 9.00 -11.27
C PRO A 154 27.34 9.77 -9.95
N GLU A 155 28.44 10.47 -9.68
CA GLU A 155 28.62 11.28 -8.46
C GLU A 155 27.69 12.50 -8.47
N ASP A 156 27.57 13.18 -9.61
CA ASP A 156 26.63 14.28 -9.80
C ASP A 156 25.19 13.80 -9.60
N LEU A 157 24.82 12.65 -10.18
CA LEU A 157 23.49 12.05 -10.00
C LEU A 157 23.21 11.75 -8.52
N LEU A 158 24.14 11.08 -7.83
CA LEU A 158 23.97 10.73 -6.41
C LEU A 158 23.91 11.97 -5.51
N SER A 159 24.61 13.05 -5.86
CA SER A 159 24.56 14.30 -5.10
C SER A 159 23.23 15.03 -5.24
N LYS A 160 22.64 15.05 -6.45
CA LYS A 160 21.33 15.66 -6.74
C LYS A 160 20.16 14.96 -6.04
N TYR A 161 20.32 13.66 -5.77
CA TYR A 161 19.30 12.79 -5.21
C TYR A 161 19.68 12.24 -3.84
N ARG A 162 20.59 12.92 -3.13
CA ARG A 162 21.15 12.45 -1.85
C ARG A 162 20.09 12.25 -0.76
N ASP A 163 19.10 13.14 -0.72
CA ASP A 163 18.05 13.16 0.30
C ASP A 163 16.81 12.33 -0.12
N GLU A 164 16.81 11.80 -1.35
CA GLU A 164 15.72 11.02 -1.90
C GLU A 164 15.97 9.52 -1.69
N ASN A 165 14.92 8.79 -1.27
CA ASN A 165 15.04 7.40 -0.86
C ASN A 165 14.47 6.44 -1.93
N TYR A 166 15.22 6.25 -3.01
CA TYR A 166 14.92 5.26 -4.04
C TYR A 166 15.36 3.85 -3.61
N SER A 167 14.63 2.83 -4.05
CA SER A 167 15.04 1.43 -3.88
C SER A 167 16.09 1.03 -4.93
N TRP A 168 15.93 1.51 -6.17
CA TRP A 168 16.85 1.25 -7.29
C TRP A 168 17.08 2.51 -8.14
N ILE A 169 18.28 2.62 -8.69
CA ILE A 169 18.61 3.57 -9.76
C ILE A 169 18.92 2.76 -11.02
N ILE A 170 18.19 3.02 -12.10
CA ILE A 170 18.41 2.39 -13.41
C ILE A 170 19.07 3.42 -14.32
N VAL A 171 20.34 3.21 -14.66
CA VAL A 171 21.07 4.05 -15.61
C VAL A 171 21.00 3.42 -17.00
N VAL A 172 20.35 4.10 -17.93
CA VAL A 172 20.23 3.71 -19.33
C VAL A 172 21.52 4.09 -20.05
N LYS A 173 22.18 3.09 -20.62
CA LYS A 173 23.39 3.22 -21.46
C LYS A 173 22.99 3.09 -22.95
N PRO A 174 23.91 3.43 -23.88
CA PRO A 174 23.74 3.12 -25.29
C PRO A 174 23.41 1.63 -25.54
N GLU A 175 22.86 1.33 -26.72
CA GLU A 175 22.50 -0.03 -27.15
C GLU A 175 21.49 -0.75 -26.24
N SER A 176 20.60 0.01 -25.57
CA SER A 176 19.56 -0.52 -24.68
C SER A 176 20.12 -1.37 -23.52
N MET A 177 21.34 -1.09 -23.09
CA MET A 177 21.94 -1.68 -21.90
C MET A 177 21.56 -0.87 -20.66
N LEU A 178 21.24 -1.57 -19.57
CA LEU A 178 20.87 -0.97 -18.30
C LEU A 178 21.91 -1.31 -17.24
N LYS A 179 22.29 -0.32 -16.45
CA LYS A 179 23.03 -0.52 -15.21
C LYS A 179 22.12 -0.24 -14.03
N ILE A 180 21.85 -1.25 -13.22
CA ILE A 180 20.95 -1.15 -12.08
C ILE A 180 21.76 -1.14 -10.79
N LYS A 181 21.57 -0.09 -10.00
CA LYS A 181 22.16 0.08 -8.67
C LYS A 181 21.10 -0.08 -7.60
N THR A 182 21.33 -1.01 -6.68
CA THR A 182 20.47 -1.20 -5.51
C THR A 182 20.88 -0.24 -4.41
N MET A 183 19.96 0.63 -3.97
CA MET A 183 20.26 1.67 -2.98
C MET A 183 20.02 1.20 -1.55
N SER A 184 19.15 0.22 -1.36
CA SER A 184 18.79 -0.33 -0.04
C SER A 184 19.88 -1.22 0.59
N ARG A 185 20.82 -1.72 -0.21
CA ARG A 185 21.86 -2.68 0.17
C ARG A 185 23.19 -2.28 -0.47
N LYS A 186 24.18 -1.89 0.33
CA LYS A 186 25.53 -1.51 -0.15
C LYS A 186 26.39 -2.72 -0.53
N ASP A 187 25.98 -3.91 -0.09
CA ASP A 187 26.61 -5.21 -0.33
C ASP A 187 26.19 -5.86 -1.65
N VAL A 188 25.12 -5.38 -2.28
CA VAL A 188 24.67 -5.89 -3.58
C VAL A 188 25.43 -5.18 -4.70
N PRO A 189 26.15 -5.93 -5.57
CA PRO A 189 26.85 -5.33 -6.70
C PRO A 189 25.88 -4.75 -7.73
N ASP A 190 26.35 -3.74 -8.47
CA ASP A 190 25.62 -3.21 -9.62
C ASP A 190 25.42 -4.31 -10.67
N VAL A 191 24.23 -4.35 -11.28
CA VAL A 191 23.88 -5.35 -12.29
C VAL A 191 23.79 -4.68 -13.66
N ASP A 192 24.50 -5.22 -14.64
CA ASP A 192 24.35 -4.82 -16.04
C ASP A 192 23.49 -5.85 -16.79
N LEU A 193 22.42 -5.40 -17.43
CA LEU A 193 21.49 -6.26 -18.17
C LEU A 193 20.83 -5.52 -19.34
N PRO A 194 20.45 -6.23 -20.42
CA PRO A 194 19.76 -5.60 -21.54
C PRO A 194 18.30 -5.27 -21.18
N GLN A 195 17.76 -4.18 -21.74
CA GLN A 195 16.43 -3.63 -21.42
C GLN A 195 15.30 -4.68 -21.38
N TYR A 196 15.30 -5.65 -22.28
CA TYR A 196 14.26 -6.69 -22.34
C TYR A 196 14.24 -7.62 -21.11
N GLN A 197 15.34 -7.72 -20.36
CA GLN A 197 15.43 -8.52 -19.13
C GLN A 197 15.04 -7.73 -17.87
N LEU A 198 14.78 -6.42 -17.98
CA LEU A 198 14.53 -5.55 -16.84
C LEU A 198 13.42 -6.10 -15.92
N MET A 199 12.28 -6.48 -16.49
CA MET A 199 11.15 -6.95 -15.71
C MET A 199 11.36 -8.34 -15.11
N ALA A 200 12.15 -9.19 -15.78
CA ALA A 200 12.52 -10.50 -15.26
C ALA A 200 13.41 -10.36 -14.01
N TRP A 201 14.30 -9.36 -14.00
CA TRP A 201 15.16 -9.06 -12.87
C TRP A 201 14.43 -8.31 -11.74
N LEU A 202 13.60 -7.31 -12.06
CA LEU A 202 13.02 -6.40 -11.06
C LEU A 202 11.86 -7.04 -10.28
N ARG A 203 11.07 -7.92 -10.88
CA ARG A 203 9.93 -8.60 -10.21
C ARG A 203 10.32 -9.41 -8.96
N PRO A 204 11.34 -10.29 -8.99
CA PRO A 204 11.76 -11.00 -7.79
C PRO A 204 12.34 -10.06 -6.73
N GLU A 205 13.09 -9.02 -7.13
CA GLU A 205 13.65 -8.02 -6.21
C GLU A 205 12.56 -7.22 -5.50
N LEU A 206 11.48 -6.84 -6.20
CA LEU A 206 10.30 -6.21 -5.61
C LEU A 206 9.63 -7.12 -4.57
N LYS A 207 9.41 -8.40 -4.89
CA LYS A 207 8.84 -9.37 -3.95
C LYS A 207 9.70 -9.57 -2.71
N GLU A 208 11.02 -9.67 -2.88
CA GLU A 208 11.97 -9.78 -1.75
C GLU A 208 11.96 -8.49 -0.90
N ARG A 209 11.89 -7.32 -1.54
CA ARG A 209 11.77 -6.02 -0.86
C ARG A 209 10.48 -5.94 -0.04
N ASP A 210 9.33 -6.28 -0.64
CA ASP A 210 8.03 -6.22 0.02
C ASP A 210 7.92 -7.22 1.17
N ALA A 211 8.44 -8.45 0.99
CA ALA A 211 8.51 -9.44 2.07
C ALA A 211 9.32 -8.91 3.26
N ARG A 212 10.44 -8.21 3.01
CA ARG A 212 11.26 -7.59 4.05
C ARG A 212 10.61 -6.36 4.68
N ALA A 213 9.97 -5.51 3.89
CA ALA A 213 9.23 -4.36 4.39
C ALA A 213 8.08 -4.81 5.29
N PHE A 214 7.37 -5.87 4.91
CA PHE A 214 6.31 -6.46 5.69
C PHE A 214 6.82 -7.14 6.97
N SER A 215 8.01 -7.76 6.93
CA SER A 215 8.69 -8.27 8.13
C SER A 215 9.07 -7.14 9.09
N LYS A 216 9.62 -6.03 8.58
CA LYS A 216 9.96 -4.84 9.39
C LYS A 216 8.73 -4.16 9.97
N LEU A 217 7.66 -4.02 9.18
CA LEU A 217 6.39 -3.46 9.66
C LEU A 217 5.77 -4.35 10.75
N ARG A 218 5.92 -5.68 10.66
CA ARG A 218 5.51 -6.60 11.72
C ARG A 218 6.34 -6.43 13.00
N SER A 219 7.65 -6.21 12.90
CA SER A 219 8.50 -5.92 14.07
C SER A 219 8.26 -4.52 14.65
N SER A 220 7.95 -3.54 13.81
CA SER A 220 7.66 -2.16 14.22
C SER A 220 6.24 -2.01 14.76
N ALA A 221 5.27 -2.78 14.28
CA ALA A 221 3.92 -2.84 14.86
C ALA A 221 3.93 -3.53 16.23
N SER A 222 4.81 -4.52 16.44
CA SER A 222 5.04 -5.08 17.79
C SER A 222 5.74 -4.08 18.74
N GLN A 223 6.55 -3.14 18.21
CA GLN A 223 7.19 -2.09 19.02
C GLN A 223 6.30 -0.84 19.20
N ALA A 224 5.41 -0.54 18.27
CA ALA A 224 4.45 0.57 18.37
C ALA A 224 3.31 0.26 19.36
N LEU A 225 2.96 -1.03 19.51
CA LEU A 225 2.11 -1.48 20.63
C LEU A 225 2.80 -1.33 21.99
N GLU A 226 4.14 -1.33 22.04
CA GLU A 226 4.91 -1.12 23.28
C GLU A 226 5.08 0.37 23.63
N SER A 227 4.91 1.31 22.66
CA SER A 227 5.16 2.74 22.87
C SER A 227 3.91 3.61 23.11
N MET A 228 2.70 3.08 22.88
CA MET A 228 1.45 3.71 23.34
C MET A 228 1.11 3.18 24.75
N GLY A 229 1.79 3.73 25.74
CA GLY A 229 1.74 3.25 27.12
C GLY A 229 0.35 3.10 27.73
N LEU A 230 0.05 1.90 28.24
CA LEU A 230 -0.24 1.79 29.66
C LEU A 230 1.02 1.25 30.33
N GLY A 231 1.57 2.02 31.25
CA GLY A 231 2.67 1.60 32.07
C GLY A 231 2.28 0.35 32.85
N GLN A 232 2.92 -0.76 32.49
CA GLN A 232 3.39 -1.76 33.42
C GLN A 232 4.64 -2.35 32.79
N SER A 233 5.76 -2.18 33.48
CA SER A 233 6.89 -3.09 33.40
C SER A 233 6.40 -4.47 33.85
N GLU A 234 5.64 -5.15 33.00
CA GLU A 234 5.44 -6.58 33.11
C GLU A 234 6.53 -7.20 32.25
N ASP A 235 7.55 -7.68 32.96
CA ASP A 235 8.25 -8.93 32.66
C ASP A 235 7.55 -9.66 31.50
N ARG A 236 8.12 -9.61 30.29
CA ARG A 236 7.64 -10.45 29.18
C ARG A 236 7.69 -11.86 29.72
N GLN A 237 6.55 -12.39 30.18
CA GLN A 237 6.44 -13.78 30.57
C GLN A 237 6.75 -14.58 29.30
N GLU A 238 8.00 -15.00 29.18
CA GLU A 238 8.39 -15.98 28.18
C GLU A 238 7.43 -17.15 28.33
N GLN A 239 6.75 -17.53 27.24
CA GLN A 239 5.84 -18.67 27.27
C GLN A 239 6.60 -19.88 27.81
N ASP A 240 6.09 -20.52 28.87
CA ASP A 240 6.70 -21.71 29.49
C ASP A 240 6.63 -22.88 28.50
N VAL A 241 7.72 -23.14 27.77
CA VAL A 241 7.81 -24.26 26.84
C VAL A 241 8.38 -25.49 27.54
N ARG A 242 7.50 -26.45 27.82
CA ARG A 242 7.88 -27.77 28.34
C ARG A 242 8.14 -28.77 27.21
N VAL A 243 9.39 -29.19 27.07
CA VAL A 243 9.80 -30.17 26.06
C VAL A 243 9.76 -31.59 26.63
N LEU A 244 8.88 -32.43 26.07
CA LEU A 244 8.80 -33.86 26.34
C LEU A 244 9.34 -34.65 25.14
N VAL A 245 10.11 -35.70 25.41
CA VAL A 245 10.72 -36.55 24.37
C VAL A 245 10.25 -37.98 24.57
N ALA A 246 9.72 -38.59 23.51
CA ALA A 246 9.37 -40.01 23.53
C ALA A 246 10.64 -40.87 23.67
N GLY A 247 10.61 -41.91 24.52
CA GLY A 247 11.76 -42.78 24.84
C GLY A 247 12.33 -43.61 23.67
N THR A 248 11.90 -43.36 22.45
CA THR A 248 12.45 -43.93 21.22
C THR A 248 13.67 -43.13 20.79
N LYS A 249 14.79 -43.82 20.51
CA LYS A 249 16.13 -43.28 20.15
C LYS A 249 16.08 -42.08 19.19
N SER A 250 15.91 -40.88 19.75
CA SER A 250 15.86 -39.64 18.98
C SER A 250 17.26 -39.05 18.86
N LYS A 251 17.58 -38.49 17.69
CA LYS A 251 18.84 -37.76 17.47
C LYS A 251 18.98 -36.65 18.53
N LYS A 252 20.20 -36.46 19.06
CA LYS A 252 20.51 -35.32 19.95
C LYS A 252 20.04 -34.03 19.28
N PHE A 253 19.19 -33.27 19.94
CA PHE A 253 18.66 -32.00 19.44
C PHE A 253 18.99 -30.87 20.42
N ASN A 254 18.99 -29.64 19.90
CA ASN A 254 19.23 -28.46 20.71
C ASN A 254 17.92 -28.00 21.37
N ARG A 255 17.82 -28.15 22.69
CA ARG A 255 16.61 -27.78 23.46
C ARG A 255 16.23 -26.31 23.28
N ARG A 256 17.21 -25.40 23.20
CA ARG A 256 16.95 -23.96 23.01
C ARG A 256 16.29 -23.69 21.65
N GLN A 257 16.79 -24.32 20.59
CA GLN A 257 16.19 -24.20 19.26
C GLN A 257 14.75 -24.74 19.22
N VAL A 258 14.46 -25.83 19.95
CA VAL A 258 13.09 -26.35 20.06
C VAL A 258 12.17 -25.37 20.78
N VAL A 259 12.65 -24.72 21.84
CA VAL A 259 11.89 -23.68 22.57
C VAL A 259 11.60 -22.49 21.65
N ASP A 260 12.62 -21.95 20.98
CA ASP A 260 12.48 -20.81 20.07
C ASP A 260 11.51 -21.13 18.92
N GLN A 261 11.62 -22.32 18.33
CA GLN A 261 10.74 -22.78 17.26
C GLN A 261 9.31 -23.01 17.75
N ALA A 262 9.12 -23.51 18.97
CA ALA A 262 7.80 -23.71 19.56
C ALA A 262 7.08 -22.37 19.79
N GLN A 263 7.78 -21.38 20.36
CA GLN A 263 7.24 -20.03 20.56
C GLN A 263 6.88 -19.37 19.22
N LEU A 264 7.77 -19.44 18.22
CA LEU A 264 7.50 -18.91 16.88
C LEU A 264 6.29 -19.60 16.21
N SER A 265 6.20 -20.92 16.34
CA SER A 265 5.08 -21.70 15.79
C SER A 265 3.76 -21.33 16.47
N ALA A 266 3.75 -21.20 17.80
CA ALA A 266 2.56 -20.79 18.56
C ALA A 266 2.10 -19.39 18.15
N ALA A 267 3.02 -18.43 18.01
CA ALA A 267 2.69 -17.08 17.54
C ALA A 267 2.12 -17.08 16.10
N ASN A 268 2.71 -17.86 15.20
CA ASN A 268 2.21 -18.00 13.82
C ASN A 268 0.83 -18.65 13.77
N LEU A 269 0.57 -19.64 14.63
CA LEU A 269 -0.74 -20.29 14.74
C LEU A 269 -1.79 -19.30 15.23
N VAL A 270 -1.54 -18.55 16.30
CA VAL A 270 -2.49 -17.51 16.77
C VAL A 270 -2.74 -16.47 15.68
N ARG A 271 -1.70 -16.13 14.90
CA ARG A 271 -1.85 -15.20 13.78
C ARG A 271 -2.75 -15.73 12.67
N SER A 272 -2.71 -17.03 12.35
CA SER A 272 -3.59 -17.61 11.33
C SER A 272 -5.06 -17.58 11.72
N PHE A 273 -5.38 -17.39 13.01
CA PHE A 273 -6.77 -17.26 13.44
C PHE A 273 -7.38 -15.97 12.86
N LEU A 274 -6.58 -14.91 12.69
CA LEU A 274 -7.02 -13.61 12.19
C LEU A 274 -7.49 -13.62 10.73
N ASP A 275 -7.18 -14.67 9.97
CA ASP A 275 -7.67 -14.85 8.60
C ASP A 275 -9.14 -15.34 8.56
N GLY A 276 -9.70 -15.69 9.73
CA GLY A 276 -11.06 -16.15 9.93
C GLY A 276 -12.12 -15.05 9.83
N PRO A 277 -13.36 -15.36 9.40
CA PRO A 277 -14.47 -14.42 9.46
C PRO A 277 -14.88 -14.10 10.91
N ILE A 278 -15.45 -12.91 11.11
CA ILE A 278 -15.96 -12.44 12.40
C ILE A 278 -17.46 -12.17 12.28
N LEU A 279 -18.26 -12.78 13.15
CA LEU A 279 -19.70 -12.57 13.26
C LEU A 279 -19.96 -11.54 14.35
N ALA A 280 -20.32 -10.33 13.97
CA ALA A 280 -20.68 -9.28 14.91
C ALA A 280 -22.16 -9.40 15.29
N ILE A 281 -22.43 -9.59 16.59
CA ILE A 281 -23.77 -9.88 17.14
C ILE A 281 -24.11 -8.95 18.30
N GLU A 282 -25.40 -8.77 18.54
CA GLU A 282 -25.91 -8.07 19.73
C GLU A 282 -26.65 -9.08 20.59
N THR A 283 -26.09 -9.39 21.76
CA THR A 283 -26.76 -10.32 22.68
C THR A 283 -26.35 -10.09 24.13
N THR A 284 -26.97 -10.83 25.04
CA THR A 284 -26.62 -10.83 26.47
C THR A 284 -25.39 -11.71 26.72
N ASP A 285 -24.65 -11.45 27.79
CA ASP A 285 -23.48 -12.28 28.13
C ASP A 285 -23.87 -13.73 28.47
N GLN A 286 -25.10 -13.96 28.94
CA GLN A 286 -25.64 -15.31 29.14
C GLN A 286 -25.69 -16.11 27.83
N VAL A 287 -26.16 -15.48 26.74
CA VAL A 287 -26.18 -16.12 25.42
C VAL A 287 -24.76 -16.32 24.88
N MET A 288 -23.84 -15.39 25.14
CA MET A 288 -22.42 -15.56 24.76
C MET A 288 -21.77 -16.77 25.45
N GLU A 289 -22.09 -17.01 26.72
CA GLU A 289 -21.59 -18.19 27.44
C GLU A 289 -22.17 -19.48 26.87
N LEU A 290 -23.48 -19.50 26.57
CA LEU A 290 -24.11 -20.65 25.91
C LEU A 290 -23.47 -20.94 24.54
N LEU A 291 -23.19 -19.91 23.74
CA LEU A 291 -22.52 -20.07 22.44
C LEU A 291 -21.11 -20.65 22.58
N ARG A 292 -20.38 -20.29 23.64
CA ARG A 292 -19.03 -20.82 23.92
C ARG A 292 -19.05 -22.33 24.20
N GLU A 293 -20.14 -22.85 24.77
CA GLU A 293 -20.32 -24.27 25.06
C GLU A 293 -20.83 -25.09 23.86
N THR A 294 -21.13 -24.44 22.73
CA THR A 294 -21.56 -25.14 21.52
C THR A 294 -20.40 -25.60 20.65
N SER A 295 -20.59 -26.71 19.94
CA SER A 295 -19.71 -27.19 18.87
C SER A 295 -20.54 -27.52 17.62
N LEU A 296 -20.05 -27.19 16.43
CA LEU A 296 -20.74 -27.50 15.17
C LEU A 296 -20.78 -29.02 14.88
N SER A 297 -19.88 -29.82 15.45
CA SER A 297 -19.98 -31.28 15.40
C SER A 297 -21.04 -31.87 16.31
N ASP A 298 -21.43 -31.18 17.37
CA ASP A 298 -22.40 -31.68 18.35
C ASP A 298 -23.74 -30.96 18.19
N HIS A 299 -24.63 -31.57 17.42
CA HIS A 299 -26.00 -31.06 17.25
C HIS A 299 -26.78 -30.94 18.57
N GLU A 300 -26.48 -31.75 19.59
CA GLU A 300 -27.15 -31.66 20.90
C GLU A 300 -26.69 -30.44 21.69
N SER A 301 -25.45 -29.97 21.50
CA SER A 301 -24.97 -28.72 22.12
C SER A 301 -25.79 -27.50 21.66
N TRP A 302 -26.06 -27.40 20.36
CA TRP A 302 -26.87 -26.33 19.77
C TRP A 302 -28.34 -26.41 20.17
N LYS A 303 -28.92 -27.62 20.26
CA LYS A 303 -30.28 -27.80 20.81
C LYS A 303 -30.36 -27.31 22.25
N ARG A 304 -29.39 -27.67 23.10
CA ARG A 304 -29.34 -27.21 24.50
C ARG A 304 -29.28 -25.68 24.58
N ALA A 305 -28.43 -25.04 23.76
CA ALA A 305 -28.34 -23.58 23.69
C ALA A 305 -29.67 -22.95 23.24
N GLU A 306 -30.35 -23.50 22.22
CA GLU A 306 -31.67 -23.04 21.80
C GLU A 306 -32.74 -23.20 22.89
N HIS A 307 -32.72 -24.29 23.64
CA HIS A 307 -33.71 -24.52 24.71
C HIS A 307 -33.48 -23.63 25.95
N ALA A 308 -32.23 -23.20 26.19
CA ALA A 308 -31.84 -22.39 27.33
C ALA A 308 -32.19 -20.89 27.19
N VAL A 309 -32.49 -20.41 25.97
CA VAL A 309 -32.82 -19.01 25.70
C VAL A 309 -34.33 -18.75 25.63
N THR A 310 -34.72 -17.46 25.72
CA THR A 310 -36.14 -17.08 25.62
C THR A 310 -36.71 -17.36 24.22
N MET A 311 -38.05 -17.44 24.10
CA MET A 311 -38.70 -17.69 22.81
C MET A 311 -38.36 -16.64 21.73
N ASN A 312 -38.07 -15.40 22.13
CA ASN A 312 -37.65 -14.35 21.20
C ASN A 312 -36.21 -14.53 20.71
N GLU A 313 -35.32 -15.04 21.57
CA GLU A 313 -33.90 -15.27 21.26
C GLU A 313 -33.69 -16.58 20.48
N LYS A 314 -34.60 -17.57 20.58
CA LYS A 314 -34.50 -18.84 19.84
C LYS A 314 -34.31 -18.65 18.34
N LYS A 315 -35.07 -17.73 17.74
CA LYS A 315 -34.93 -17.42 16.31
C LYS A 315 -33.54 -16.87 16.00
N TYR A 316 -33.03 -16.00 16.86
CA TYR A 316 -31.71 -15.40 16.73
C TYR A 316 -30.59 -16.45 16.83
N VAL A 317 -30.63 -17.31 17.85
CA VAL A 317 -29.64 -18.40 18.02
C VAL A 317 -29.63 -19.35 16.83
N ARG A 318 -30.80 -19.67 16.23
CA ARG A 318 -30.89 -20.45 15.00
C ARG A 318 -30.23 -19.77 13.81
N GLU A 319 -30.41 -18.46 13.65
CA GLU A 319 -29.75 -17.70 12.58
C GLU A 319 -28.23 -17.71 12.76
N LEU A 320 -27.73 -17.62 14.00
CA LEU A 320 -26.30 -17.76 14.30
C LEU A 320 -25.77 -19.14 13.92
N HIS A 321 -26.49 -20.21 14.28
CA HIS A 321 -26.13 -21.58 13.95
C HIS A 321 -26.03 -21.78 12.43
N VAL A 322 -27.05 -21.34 11.67
CA VAL A 322 -27.07 -21.44 10.21
C VAL A 322 -25.91 -20.68 9.56
N GLN A 323 -25.55 -19.51 10.11
CA GLN A 323 -24.43 -18.72 9.61
C GLN A 323 -23.10 -19.43 9.82
N LEU A 324 -22.89 -20.05 10.99
CA LEU A 324 -21.69 -20.82 11.30
C LEU A 324 -21.60 -22.09 10.43
N ASP A 325 -22.71 -22.79 10.20
CA ASP A 325 -22.78 -23.92 9.27
C ASP A 325 -22.44 -23.51 7.83
N THR A 326 -22.87 -22.32 7.42
CA THR A 326 -22.53 -21.77 6.10
C THR A 326 -21.01 -21.57 5.99
N TRP A 327 -20.36 -21.06 7.04
CA TRP A 327 -18.90 -20.90 7.06
C TRP A 327 -18.16 -22.23 7.11
N ARG A 328 -18.66 -23.21 7.85
CA ARG A 328 -18.14 -24.59 7.81
C ARG A 328 -18.19 -25.19 6.41
N SER A 329 -19.33 -25.08 5.71
CA SER A 329 -19.44 -25.60 4.34
C SER A 329 -18.47 -24.90 3.37
N LEU A 330 -18.22 -23.60 3.57
CA LEU A 330 -17.24 -22.84 2.79
C LEU A 330 -15.80 -23.26 3.10
N TYR A 331 -15.49 -23.56 4.36
CA TYR A 331 -14.22 -24.12 4.79
C TYR A 331 -13.97 -25.47 4.11
N GLU A 332 -14.92 -26.40 4.20
CA GLU A 332 -14.80 -27.76 3.63
C GLU A 332 -14.63 -27.75 2.11
N LYS A 333 -15.33 -26.84 1.40
CA LYS A 333 -15.30 -26.79 -0.09
C LYS A 333 -14.12 -26.04 -0.67
N ARG A 334 -13.58 -25.03 0.04
CA ARG A 334 -12.59 -24.09 -0.52
C ARG A 334 -11.30 -23.99 0.31
N ALA A 335 -11.14 -24.80 1.35
CA ALA A 335 -10.01 -24.75 2.27
C ALA A 335 -9.71 -23.32 2.76
N LYS A 336 -10.77 -22.58 3.13
CA LYS A 336 -10.64 -21.26 3.77
C LYS A 336 -10.07 -21.40 5.20
N SER A 337 -10.00 -20.31 5.96
CA SER A 337 -9.63 -20.40 7.38
C SER A 337 -10.62 -21.28 8.15
N LYS A 338 -10.10 -22.20 8.97
CA LYS A 338 -10.87 -23.02 9.91
C LYS A 338 -11.30 -22.26 11.18
N HIS A 339 -10.77 -21.06 11.35
CA HIS A 339 -10.98 -20.22 12.52
C HIS A 339 -12.10 -19.23 12.23
N ALA A 340 -13.00 -19.02 13.19
CA ALA A 340 -14.01 -17.97 13.15
C ALA A 340 -14.14 -17.31 14.53
N PHE A 341 -14.69 -16.12 14.57
CA PHE A 341 -14.96 -15.41 15.82
C PHE A 341 -16.39 -14.92 15.88
N ILE A 342 -16.95 -14.89 17.08
CA ILE A 342 -18.23 -14.24 17.40
C ILE A 342 -17.92 -13.07 18.32
N TYR A 343 -18.26 -11.87 17.87
CA TYR A 343 -17.98 -10.62 18.59
C TYR A 343 -19.30 -9.97 19.04
N ASN A 344 -19.45 -9.78 20.35
CA ASN A 344 -20.58 -9.05 20.91
C ASN A 344 -20.26 -7.55 20.93
N PHE A 345 -20.88 -6.78 20.04
CA PHE A 345 -20.62 -5.33 19.97
C PHE A 345 -21.29 -4.52 21.09
N ARG A 346 -22.11 -5.17 21.95
CA ARG A 346 -22.66 -4.55 23.16
C ARG A 346 -21.70 -4.59 24.34
N THR A 347 -21.03 -5.72 24.56
CA THR A 347 -20.17 -5.94 25.74
C THR A 347 -18.68 -6.00 25.41
N GLY A 348 -18.32 -6.08 24.13
CA GLY A 348 -16.94 -6.21 23.66
C GLY A 348 -16.38 -7.62 23.75
N THR A 349 -17.18 -8.59 24.22
CA THR A 349 -16.77 -10.00 24.37
C THR A 349 -16.55 -10.65 23.01
N CYS A 350 -15.46 -11.42 22.89
CA CYS A 350 -15.14 -12.19 21.70
C CYS A 350 -15.02 -13.68 22.04
N VAL A 351 -15.63 -14.53 21.24
CA VAL A 351 -15.57 -16.00 21.38
C VAL A 351 -14.95 -16.58 20.12
N TYR A 352 -13.93 -17.42 20.30
CA TYR A 352 -13.33 -18.22 19.23
C TYR A 352 -14.22 -19.41 18.90
N TYR A 353 -14.37 -19.70 17.61
CA TYR A 353 -15.12 -20.84 17.10
C TYR A 353 -14.29 -21.60 16.06
N ASP A 354 -14.15 -22.92 16.24
CA ASP A 354 -13.47 -23.79 15.28
C ASP A 354 -14.49 -24.38 14.30
N LEU A 355 -14.38 -24.03 13.02
CA LEU A 355 -15.27 -24.48 11.96
C LEU A 355 -14.99 -25.93 11.53
N SER A 356 -13.86 -26.51 11.95
CA SER A 356 -13.53 -27.91 11.71
C SER A 356 -13.99 -28.85 12.81
N ALA A 357 -14.43 -28.28 13.95
CA ALA A 357 -14.76 -29.02 15.16
C ALA A 357 -16.03 -29.83 15.05
#